data_AF-A0A3D0P062-F1
#
_entry.id   AF-A0A3D0P062-F1
#
_cell.length_a   1.000
_cell.length_b   1.000
_cell.length_c   1.000
_cell.angle_alpha   90.00
_cell.angle_beta   90.00
_cell.angle_gamma   90.00
#
_symmetry.space_group_name_H-M   'P 1'
#
loop_
_entity.id
_entity.type
_entity.pdbx_description
1 polymer ?
#
loop_
_entity_poly.entity_id
_entity_poly.type
_entity_poly.pdbx_seq_one_letter_code
_entity_poly.pdbx_strand_id
1 'polypeptide(L)'
;KITPLDQIDRIVSGPDSTKLTDEIAQRAITLVRQEAGALPVNRDKKIAVFGVSNGFDGPSTMGPFAGTLRSAGLRFGQAYLQENSLAEQAAAARKTVMEADVVIVGLYGRVRSGAKNSVGIPENGAAILREALAAGKQVIGVSFGNPYILSSFPEMKTYIVAYGDMPSLQRASARALLGMQNVTGKLPISLPGLHPRGTGLGLNLPTAISLPKPPFPPAARAVRAFGDVLVDVRLDLDGKVISAEALTGHPLLRRNAENAAKIARFEMKSEGNSRNIVLIYRFLEKENAAKPCCDSFPFLISVVPENIWINTLRSNS
;
A
#
# COMPACT_ATOMS: atom_id res chain seq x y z
N LYS A 1 -13.62 -39.58 -0.36
CA LYS A 1 -12.19 -39.33 -0.07
C LYS A 1 -12.14 -38.28 1.03
N ILE A 2 -11.96 -38.72 2.27
CA ILE A 2 -11.87 -37.84 3.44
C ILE A 2 -10.38 -37.52 3.58
N THR A 3 -10.01 -36.25 3.37
CA THR A 3 -8.62 -35.81 3.50
C THR A 3 -8.23 -35.86 4.98
N PRO A 4 -7.12 -36.52 5.36
CA PRO A 4 -6.66 -36.60 6.75
C PRO A 4 -6.37 -35.19 7.32
N LEU A 5 -6.81 -34.93 8.56
CA LEU A 5 -6.73 -33.63 9.24
C LEU A 5 -5.28 -33.09 9.35
N ASP A 6 -4.32 -33.99 9.44
CA ASP A 6 -2.89 -33.80 9.57
C ASP A 6 -2.21 -33.31 8.28
N GLN A 7 -2.86 -33.44 7.11
CA GLN A 7 -2.39 -32.85 5.85
C GLN A 7 -2.96 -31.45 5.59
N ILE A 8 -3.99 -31.04 6.34
CA ILE A 8 -4.66 -29.74 6.15
C ILE A 8 -3.72 -28.60 6.59
N ASP A 9 -3.06 -28.72 7.74
CA ASP A 9 -2.21 -27.63 8.27
C ASP A 9 -0.99 -27.32 7.38
N ARG A 10 -0.43 -28.36 6.73
CA ARG A 10 0.73 -28.23 5.84
C ARG A 10 0.36 -27.70 4.44
N ILE A 11 -0.85 -27.95 3.98
CA ILE A 11 -1.40 -27.42 2.72
C ILE A 11 -1.94 -26.00 2.91
N VAL A 12 -2.54 -25.69 4.06
CA VAL A 12 -3.11 -24.37 4.39
C VAL A 12 -2.02 -23.32 4.63
N SER A 13 -0.81 -23.72 5.03
CA SER A 13 0.33 -22.82 5.25
C SER A 13 1.38 -22.82 4.12
N GLY A 14 1.08 -23.45 2.98
CA GLY A 14 2.01 -23.53 1.84
C GLY A 14 2.20 -22.18 1.10
N PRO A 15 3.30 -22.02 0.32
CA PRO A 15 3.55 -20.83 -0.50
C PRO A 15 2.40 -20.50 -1.48
N ASP A 16 1.73 -21.52 -2.00
CA ASP A 16 0.61 -21.34 -2.94
C ASP A 16 -0.67 -20.86 -2.25
N SER A 17 -0.94 -21.31 -1.01
CA SER A 17 -2.04 -20.79 -0.17
C SER A 17 -1.84 -19.31 0.14
N THR A 18 -0.59 -18.90 0.39
CA THR A 18 -0.24 -17.50 0.67
C THR A 18 -0.44 -16.62 -0.57
N LYS A 19 -0.07 -17.09 -1.76
CA LYS A 19 -0.31 -16.36 -3.03
C LYS A 19 -1.79 -16.17 -3.32
N LEU A 20 -2.60 -17.23 -3.18
CA LEU A 20 -4.04 -17.16 -3.37
C LEU A 20 -4.68 -16.20 -2.37
N THR A 21 -4.24 -16.24 -1.10
CA THR A 21 -4.70 -15.33 -0.05
C THR A 21 -4.40 -13.87 -0.40
N ASP A 22 -3.19 -13.58 -0.89
CA ASP A 22 -2.80 -12.23 -1.31
C ASP A 22 -3.58 -11.77 -2.55
N GLU A 23 -3.87 -12.66 -3.50
CA GLU A 23 -4.70 -12.35 -4.67
C GLU A 23 -6.16 -12.03 -4.28
N ILE A 24 -6.75 -12.85 -3.41
CA ILE A 24 -8.10 -12.59 -2.87
C ILE A 24 -8.12 -11.26 -2.13
N ALA A 25 -7.12 -11.00 -1.29
CA ALA A 25 -6.99 -9.75 -0.56
C ALA A 25 -6.90 -8.55 -1.51
N GLN A 26 -6.09 -8.63 -2.58
CA GLN A 26 -5.99 -7.58 -3.59
C GLN A 26 -7.35 -7.30 -4.25
N ARG A 27 -8.06 -8.34 -4.70
CA ARG A 27 -9.37 -8.20 -5.36
C ARG A 27 -10.48 -7.68 -4.43
N ALA A 28 -10.33 -7.90 -3.12
CA ALA A 28 -11.29 -7.46 -2.11
C ALA A 28 -11.21 -5.95 -1.81
N ILE A 29 -10.03 -5.34 -1.95
CA ILE A 29 -9.85 -3.91 -1.64
C ILE A 29 -10.78 -3.07 -2.52
N THR A 30 -11.60 -2.24 -1.87
CA THR A 30 -12.63 -1.43 -2.52
C THR A 30 -12.39 0.05 -2.23
N LEU A 31 -12.12 0.85 -3.28
CA LEU A 31 -12.03 2.31 -3.18
C LEU A 31 -13.42 2.92 -3.30
N VAL A 32 -13.92 3.52 -2.22
CA VAL A 32 -15.30 4.01 -2.11
C VAL A 32 -15.39 5.51 -2.37
N ARG A 33 -14.39 6.26 -1.91
CA ARG A 33 -14.24 7.71 -2.17
C ARG A 33 -12.79 8.04 -2.46
N GLN A 34 -12.56 9.04 -3.29
CA GLN A 34 -11.23 9.56 -3.58
C GLN A 34 -11.29 11.07 -3.77
N GLU A 35 -10.53 11.80 -2.94
CA GLU A 35 -10.18 13.18 -3.22
C GLU A 35 -9.11 13.22 -4.32
N ALA A 36 -9.24 14.18 -5.24
CA ALA A 36 -8.26 14.37 -6.30
C ALA A 36 -6.85 14.55 -5.72
N GLY A 37 -5.88 13.79 -6.21
CA GLY A 37 -4.49 13.84 -5.74
C GLY A 37 -4.22 13.21 -4.37
N ALA A 38 -5.21 12.60 -3.71
CA ALA A 38 -4.98 11.87 -2.45
C ALA A 38 -4.36 10.49 -2.65
N LEU A 39 -4.72 9.84 -3.76
CA LEU A 39 -4.12 8.60 -4.20
C LEU A 39 -3.48 8.79 -5.56
N PRO A 40 -2.27 8.29 -5.75
CA PRO A 40 -1.44 7.58 -4.75
C PRO A 40 -0.84 8.54 -3.72
N VAL A 41 -0.51 8.04 -2.54
CA VAL A 41 -0.01 8.89 -1.43
C VAL A 41 1.22 9.68 -1.87
N ASN A 42 1.13 11.01 -1.78
CA ASN A 42 2.26 11.90 -2.04
C ASN A 42 3.26 11.80 -0.89
N ARG A 43 4.47 11.35 -1.20
CA ARG A 43 5.52 11.06 -0.22
C ARG A 43 6.39 12.25 0.14
N ASP A 44 6.26 13.35 -0.59
CA ASP A 44 6.97 14.60 -0.31
C ASP A 44 6.30 15.37 0.83
N LYS A 45 5.11 14.92 1.23
CA LYS A 45 4.34 15.45 2.35
C LYS A 45 4.78 14.83 3.67
N LYS A 46 4.58 15.55 4.77
CA LYS A 46 4.75 14.97 6.11
C LYS A 46 3.56 14.04 6.38
N ILE A 47 3.82 12.75 6.55
CA ILE A 47 2.77 11.73 6.69
C ILE A 47 2.69 11.24 8.14
N ALA A 48 1.46 11.04 8.63
CA ALA A 48 1.17 10.25 9.81
C ALA A 48 0.39 8.99 9.43
N VAL A 49 0.78 7.84 9.98
CA VAL A 49 -0.02 6.61 9.96
C VAL A 49 -0.59 6.41 11.36
N PHE A 50 -1.92 6.50 11.45
CA PHE A 50 -2.66 6.48 12.70
C PHE A 50 -3.61 5.29 12.75
N GLY A 51 -3.34 4.33 13.64
CA GLY A 51 -4.24 3.22 13.89
C GLY A 51 -5.23 3.54 15.02
N VAL A 52 -6.50 3.23 14.82
CA VAL A 52 -7.54 3.33 15.85
C VAL A 52 -8.30 2.02 15.93
N SER A 53 -8.34 1.42 17.13
CA SER A 53 -8.97 0.12 17.35
C SER A 53 -9.92 0.17 18.54
N ASN A 54 -11.08 -0.47 18.42
CA ASN A 54 -11.91 -0.75 19.60
C ASN A 54 -11.51 -2.04 20.32
N GLY A 55 -10.46 -2.73 19.86
CA GLY A 55 -9.86 -3.90 20.50
C GLY A 55 -8.84 -3.54 21.59
N PHE A 56 -8.15 -4.57 22.08
CA PHE A 56 -7.01 -4.46 23.01
C PHE A 56 -5.75 -5.16 22.46
N ASP A 57 -5.75 -5.46 21.16
CA ASP A 57 -4.73 -6.21 20.44
C ASP A 57 -3.38 -5.47 20.37
N GLY A 58 -3.39 -4.15 20.60
CA GLY A 58 -2.18 -3.32 20.68
C GLY A 58 -1.65 -2.83 19.33
N PRO A 59 -0.57 -2.03 19.34
CA PRO A 59 -0.02 -1.41 18.14
C PRO A 59 0.58 -2.42 17.14
N SER A 60 0.83 -3.66 17.56
CA SER A 60 1.31 -4.73 16.67
C SER A 60 0.28 -5.11 15.61
N THR A 61 -1.03 -4.85 15.83
CA THR A 61 -2.08 -5.11 14.85
C THR A 61 -1.82 -4.43 13.52
N MET A 62 -1.26 -3.22 13.52
CA MET A 62 -0.96 -2.48 12.29
C MET A 62 0.43 -2.78 11.69
N GLY A 63 1.14 -3.76 12.24
CA GLY A 63 2.48 -4.17 11.82
C GLY A 63 2.56 -4.49 10.31
N PRO A 64 1.68 -5.34 9.75
CA PRO A 64 1.71 -5.66 8.31
C PRO A 64 1.47 -4.44 7.41
N PHE A 65 0.54 -3.56 7.79
CA PHE A 65 0.25 -2.33 7.05
C PHE A 65 1.42 -1.35 7.09
N ALA A 66 1.87 -0.98 8.29
CA ALA A 66 2.99 -0.06 8.48
C ALA A 66 4.30 -0.62 7.91
N GLY A 67 4.53 -1.93 8.05
CA GLY A 67 5.69 -2.63 7.49
C GLY A 67 5.73 -2.55 5.97
N THR A 68 4.59 -2.73 5.30
CA THR A 68 4.50 -2.64 3.84
C THR A 68 4.71 -1.21 3.35
N LEU A 69 4.15 -0.22 4.04
CA LEU A 69 4.41 1.19 3.73
C LEU A 69 5.91 1.53 3.86
N ARG A 70 6.56 1.06 4.94
CA ARG A 70 8.00 1.25 5.17
C ARG A 70 8.89 0.52 4.18
N SER A 71 8.59 -0.74 3.84
CA SER A 71 9.38 -1.52 2.88
C SER A 71 9.33 -0.90 1.49
N ALA A 72 8.21 -0.24 1.18
CA ALA A 72 8.05 0.55 -0.03
C ALA A 72 8.78 1.93 0.08
N GLY A 73 9.41 2.26 1.21
CA GLY A 73 10.18 3.49 1.40
C GLY A 73 9.38 4.71 1.88
N LEU A 74 8.12 4.54 2.32
CA LEU A 74 7.34 5.64 2.88
C LEU A 74 7.86 6.00 4.27
N ARG A 75 8.16 7.29 4.49
CA ARG A 75 8.53 7.84 5.81
C ARG A 75 7.29 8.46 6.46
N PHE A 76 7.03 8.12 7.72
CA PHE A 76 5.86 8.62 8.43
C PHE A 76 6.05 8.60 9.95
N GLY A 77 5.36 9.51 10.64
CA GLY A 77 5.11 9.39 12.08
C GLY A 77 4.07 8.31 12.35
N GLN A 78 4.27 7.49 13.37
CA GLN A 78 3.37 6.38 13.70
C GLN A 78 2.67 6.64 15.02
N ALA A 79 1.35 6.50 15.05
CA ALA A 79 0.54 6.53 16.26
C ALA A 79 -0.50 5.41 16.27
N TYR A 80 -0.87 4.95 17.46
CA TYR A 80 -1.93 3.95 17.63
C TYR A 80 -2.70 4.24 18.91
N LEU A 81 -4.03 4.23 18.83
CA LEU A 81 -4.91 4.32 19.99
C LEU A 81 -5.92 3.17 20.02
N GLN A 82 -6.22 2.74 21.23
CA GLN A 82 -7.24 1.76 21.55
C GLN A 82 -8.07 2.20 22.77
N GLU A 83 -9.10 1.42 23.14
CA GLU A 83 -10.06 1.79 24.19
C GLU A 83 -9.38 2.17 25.53
N ASN A 84 -8.35 1.44 25.95
CA ASN A 84 -7.63 1.69 27.20
C ASN A 84 -6.35 2.52 27.03
N SER A 85 -6.15 3.19 25.89
CA SER A 85 -4.99 4.07 25.73
C SER A 85 -5.05 5.24 26.71
N LEU A 86 -3.93 5.51 27.37
CA LEU A 86 -3.78 6.54 28.38
C LEU A 86 -3.83 7.95 27.76
N ALA A 87 -4.13 8.97 28.58
CA ALA A 87 -4.21 10.36 28.13
C ALA A 87 -2.90 10.84 27.48
N GLU A 88 -1.74 10.43 28.01
CA GLU A 88 -0.43 10.75 27.43
C GLU A 88 -0.23 10.14 26.04
N GLN A 89 -0.70 8.90 25.83
CA GLN A 89 -0.67 8.25 24.52
C GLN A 89 -1.59 8.98 23.53
N ALA A 90 -2.77 9.41 23.98
CA ALA A 90 -3.70 10.20 23.17
C ALA A 90 -3.11 11.57 22.79
N ALA A 91 -2.41 12.24 23.72
CA ALA A 91 -1.72 13.49 23.45
C ALA A 91 -0.58 13.33 22.44
N ALA A 92 0.23 12.28 22.57
CA ALA A 92 1.30 11.96 21.61
C ALA A 92 0.77 11.61 20.22
N ALA A 93 -0.32 10.84 20.15
CA ALA A 93 -1.01 10.53 18.90
C ALA A 93 -1.56 11.79 18.23
N ARG A 94 -2.22 12.66 19.00
CA ARG A 94 -2.74 13.94 18.52
C ARG A 94 -1.63 14.80 17.94
N LYS A 95 -0.51 14.95 18.65
CA LYS A 95 0.66 15.69 18.15
C LYS A 95 1.15 15.13 16.81
N THR A 96 1.32 13.81 16.71
CA THR A 96 1.78 13.15 15.49
C THR A 96 0.84 13.39 14.31
N VAL A 97 -0.48 13.31 14.54
CA VAL A 97 -1.50 13.52 13.50
C VAL A 97 -1.57 14.98 13.06
N MET A 98 -1.58 15.93 14.00
CA MET A 98 -1.75 17.35 13.69
C MET A 98 -0.53 17.97 13.02
N GLU A 99 0.66 17.42 13.26
CA GLU A 99 1.88 17.83 12.58
C GLU A 99 2.03 17.32 11.14
N ALA A 100 1.21 16.35 10.71
CA ALA A 100 1.26 15.81 9.36
C ALA A 100 0.40 16.64 8.39
N ASP A 101 0.74 16.59 7.10
CA ASP A 101 -0.08 17.11 6.00
C ASP A 101 -1.10 16.07 5.54
N VAL A 102 -0.66 14.80 5.53
CA VAL A 102 -1.44 13.63 5.11
C VAL A 102 -1.57 12.65 6.28
N VAL A 103 -2.78 12.25 6.59
CA VAL A 103 -3.08 11.32 7.69
C VAL A 103 -3.72 10.07 7.10
N ILE A 104 -2.98 8.96 7.13
CA ILE A 104 -3.48 7.64 6.76
C ILE A 104 -4.02 6.98 8.03
N VAL A 105 -5.33 6.76 8.08
CA VAL A 105 -6.00 6.26 9.29
C VAL A 105 -6.45 4.81 9.08
N GLY A 106 -5.83 3.89 9.81
CA GLY A 106 -6.27 2.49 9.87
C GLY A 106 -7.36 2.33 10.92
N LEU A 107 -8.57 2.01 10.48
CA LEU A 107 -9.76 1.90 11.32
C LEU A 107 -10.05 0.42 11.59
N TYR A 108 -9.57 -0.08 12.74
CA TYR A 108 -9.65 -1.48 13.17
C TYR A 108 -10.92 -1.72 13.99
N GLY A 109 -12.06 -1.28 13.46
CA GLY A 109 -13.33 -1.37 14.17
C GLY A 109 -13.99 -2.73 14.01
N ARG A 110 -14.06 -3.48 15.10
CA ARG A 110 -14.78 -4.76 15.17
C ARG A 110 -16.23 -4.52 15.59
N VAL A 111 -17.18 -5.18 14.95
CA VAL A 111 -18.59 -5.14 15.38
C VAL A 111 -18.71 -5.98 16.66
N ARG A 112 -19.05 -5.33 17.78
CA ARG A 112 -19.31 -6.00 19.06
C ARG A 112 -20.82 -6.02 19.31
N SER A 113 -21.40 -7.22 19.45
CA SER A 113 -22.80 -7.38 19.82
C SER A 113 -23.06 -6.77 21.21
N GLY A 114 -24.12 -5.97 21.35
CA GLY A 114 -24.55 -5.40 22.64
C GLY A 114 -23.86 -4.09 23.08
N ALA A 115 -22.92 -3.54 22.31
CA ALA A 115 -22.27 -2.25 22.64
C ALA A 115 -23.10 -1.06 22.12
N LYS A 116 -23.54 -0.17 23.03
CA LYS A 116 -24.42 1.00 22.74
C LYS A 116 -23.83 2.05 21.79
N ASN A 117 -22.50 2.11 21.66
CA ASN A 117 -21.79 3.08 20.81
C ASN A 117 -21.03 2.36 19.69
N SER A 118 -21.76 1.61 18.86
CA SER A 118 -21.23 0.77 17.77
C SER A 118 -20.68 1.55 16.56
N VAL A 119 -20.18 2.77 16.76
CA VAL A 119 -19.47 3.56 15.74
C VAL A 119 -18.20 2.83 15.26
N GLY A 120 -17.75 1.82 16.01
CA GLY A 120 -16.70 0.90 15.60
C GLY A 120 -15.30 1.34 16.04
N ILE A 121 -15.11 2.57 16.54
CA ILE A 121 -13.81 3.04 17.05
C ILE A 121 -13.98 3.84 18.37
N PRO A 122 -12.98 3.83 19.27
CA PRO A 122 -13.03 4.56 20.54
C PRO A 122 -12.99 6.09 20.36
N GLU A 123 -13.59 6.81 21.32
CA GLU A 123 -13.74 8.26 21.28
C GLU A 123 -12.40 9.01 21.31
N ASN A 124 -11.40 8.48 22.00
CA ASN A 124 -10.05 9.07 22.05
C ASN A 124 -9.41 9.19 20.66
N GLY A 125 -9.63 8.21 19.77
CA GLY A 125 -9.18 8.25 18.39
C GLY A 125 -10.15 9.01 17.47
N ALA A 126 -11.45 8.86 17.69
CA ALA A 126 -12.48 9.55 16.92
C ALA A 126 -12.37 11.09 17.05
N ALA A 127 -12.07 11.60 18.24
CA ALA A 127 -11.85 13.02 18.49
C ALA A 127 -10.67 13.58 17.67
N ILE A 128 -9.52 12.89 17.70
CA ILE A 128 -8.33 13.28 16.92
C ILE A 128 -8.62 13.26 15.42
N LEU A 129 -9.38 12.26 14.95
CA LEU A 129 -9.77 12.17 13.55
C LEU A 129 -10.68 13.33 13.13
N ARG A 130 -11.67 13.71 13.95
CA ARG A 130 -12.51 14.89 13.70
C ARG A 130 -11.70 16.17 13.66
N GLU A 131 -10.75 16.34 14.57
CA GLU A 131 -9.84 17.49 14.59
C GLU A 131 -8.99 17.58 13.33
N ALA A 132 -8.43 16.47 12.86
CA ALA A 132 -7.65 16.42 11.62
C ALA A 132 -8.50 16.80 10.39
N LEU A 133 -9.73 16.29 10.30
CA LEU A 133 -10.67 16.64 9.23
C LEU A 133 -11.06 18.13 9.29
N ALA A 134 -11.38 18.65 10.48
CA ALA A 134 -11.76 20.05 10.68
C ALA A 134 -10.59 21.02 10.39
N ALA A 135 -9.35 20.59 10.63
CA ALA A 135 -8.14 21.33 10.29
C ALA A 135 -7.77 21.25 8.79
N GLY A 136 -8.60 20.62 7.95
CA GLY A 136 -8.37 20.53 6.51
C GLY A 136 -7.20 19.63 6.11
N LYS A 137 -6.76 18.72 6.99
CA LYS A 137 -5.72 17.74 6.65
C LYS A 137 -6.22 16.78 5.58
N GLN A 138 -5.32 16.29 4.74
CA GLN A 138 -5.67 15.25 3.78
C GLN A 138 -5.78 13.91 4.51
N VAL A 139 -6.99 13.50 4.84
CA VAL A 139 -7.27 12.25 5.57
C VAL A 139 -7.66 11.13 4.60
N ILE A 140 -6.96 10.01 4.72
CA ILE A 140 -7.23 8.79 3.96
C ILE A 140 -7.61 7.68 4.95
N GLY A 141 -8.90 7.33 4.99
CA GLY A 141 -9.39 6.25 5.87
C GLY A 141 -9.29 4.88 5.21
N VAL A 142 -8.82 3.90 5.97
CA VAL A 142 -8.82 2.48 5.59
C VAL A 142 -9.59 1.68 6.62
N SER A 143 -10.74 1.12 6.23
CA SER A 143 -11.55 0.27 7.10
C SER A 143 -11.04 -1.17 7.10
N PHE A 144 -10.41 -1.58 8.19
CA PHE A 144 -9.95 -2.95 8.47
C PHE A 144 -11.00 -3.76 9.26
N GLY A 145 -12.27 -3.46 9.08
CA GLY A 145 -13.37 -4.15 9.73
C GLY A 145 -14.69 -3.56 9.26
N ASN A 146 -15.36 -2.83 10.14
CA ASN A 146 -16.66 -2.26 9.89
C ASN A 146 -16.64 -1.14 8.80
N PRO A 147 -17.20 -1.37 7.58
CA PRO A 147 -17.19 -0.36 6.52
C PRO A 147 -18.09 0.84 6.84
N TYR A 148 -19.05 0.71 7.77
CA TYR A 148 -20.01 1.75 8.16
C TYR A 148 -19.39 2.87 8.99
N ILE A 149 -18.12 2.78 9.38
CA ILE A 149 -17.41 3.86 10.10
C ILE A 149 -17.47 5.17 9.30
N LEU A 150 -17.49 5.11 7.97
CA LEU A 150 -17.63 6.30 7.10
C LEU A 150 -18.87 7.14 7.42
N SER A 151 -19.97 6.52 7.86
CA SER A 151 -21.19 7.25 8.24
C SER A 151 -20.98 8.19 9.43
N SER A 152 -19.98 7.94 10.27
CA SER A 152 -19.62 8.82 11.40
C SER A 152 -18.63 9.92 11.01
N PHE A 153 -18.05 9.85 9.81
CA PHE A 153 -17.11 10.82 9.27
C PHE A 153 -17.46 11.15 7.82
N PRO A 154 -18.67 11.70 7.54
CA PRO A 154 -19.13 11.96 6.18
C PRO A 154 -18.26 12.96 5.43
N GLU A 155 -17.51 13.82 6.14
CA GLU A 155 -16.52 14.77 5.61
C GLU A 155 -15.30 14.07 4.98
N MET A 156 -15.06 12.80 5.30
CA MET A 156 -13.90 12.06 4.81
C MET A 156 -14.01 11.79 3.31
N LYS A 157 -13.11 12.43 2.56
CA LYS A 157 -13.14 12.46 1.09
C LYS A 157 -12.42 11.28 0.42
N THR A 158 -11.51 10.61 1.13
CA THR A 158 -10.82 9.41 0.62
C THR A 158 -11.04 8.24 1.58
N TYR A 159 -11.62 7.15 1.07
CA TYR A 159 -11.98 6.01 1.90
C TYR A 159 -11.84 4.68 1.15
N ILE A 160 -11.09 3.76 1.76
CA ILE A 160 -10.86 2.39 1.28
C ILE A 160 -11.46 1.41 2.27
N VAL A 161 -12.12 0.37 1.75
CA VAL A 161 -12.66 -0.73 2.55
C VAL A 161 -11.85 -2.00 2.28
N ALA A 162 -11.29 -2.56 3.35
CA ALA A 162 -10.53 -3.81 3.36
C ALA A 162 -11.26 -4.95 4.10
N TYR A 163 -12.39 -4.67 4.77
CA TYR A 163 -13.29 -5.64 5.45
C TYR A 163 -12.71 -6.37 6.67
N GLY A 164 -11.40 -6.40 6.88
CA GLY A 164 -10.78 -7.08 8.00
C GLY A 164 -9.32 -6.69 8.21
N ASP A 165 -8.77 -7.07 9.36
CA ASP A 165 -7.42 -6.74 9.81
C ASP A 165 -6.38 -7.83 9.53
N MET A 166 -6.72 -8.82 8.69
CA MET A 166 -5.80 -9.89 8.31
C MET A 166 -4.53 -9.31 7.66
N PRO A 167 -3.33 -9.90 7.91
CA PRO A 167 -2.09 -9.39 7.34
C PRO A 167 -2.12 -9.22 5.81
N SER A 168 -2.77 -10.11 5.07
CA SER A 168 -2.90 -10.01 3.60
C SER A 168 -3.70 -8.79 3.15
N LEU A 169 -4.83 -8.49 3.81
CA LEU A 169 -5.66 -7.32 3.54
C LEU A 169 -4.95 -6.01 3.90
N GLN A 170 -4.17 -6.02 4.98
CA GLN A 170 -3.31 -4.90 5.37
C GLN A 170 -2.22 -4.63 4.33
N ARG A 171 -1.47 -5.67 3.91
CA ARG A 171 -0.49 -5.54 2.82
C ARG A 171 -1.13 -5.03 1.53
N ALA A 172 -2.27 -5.61 1.14
CA ALA A 172 -3.01 -5.20 -0.05
C ALA A 172 -3.52 -3.74 0.04
N SER A 173 -3.97 -3.29 1.21
CA SER A 173 -4.40 -1.90 1.40
C SER A 173 -3.23 -0.92 1.33
N ALA A 174 -2.09 -1.24 1.96
CA ALA A 174 -0.87 -0.44 1.83
C ALA A 174 -0.43 -0.36 0.36
N ARG A 175 -0.46 -1.50 -0.35
CA ARG A 175 -0.24 -1.58 -1.79
C ARG A 175 -1.18 -0.66 -2.57
N ALA A 176 -2.48 -0.72 -2.30
CA ALA A 176 -3.45 0.14 -2.97
C ALA A 176 -3.21 1.64 -2.73
N LEU A 177 -2.89 2.04 -1.50
CA LEU A 177 -2.62 3.45 -1.15
C LEU A 177 -1.40 4.01 -1.87
N LEU A 178 -0.38 3.17 -1.97
CA LEU A 178 0.82 3.43 -2.72
C LEU A 178 0.64 3.12 -4.20
N GLY A 179 -0.57 2.87 -4.68
CA GLY A 179 -0.83 2.54 -6.08
C GLY A 179 -0.24 1.23 -6.61
N MET A 180 0.46 0.44 -5.79
CA MET A 180 1.18 -0.82 -6.11
C MET A 180 0.29 -1.89 -6.78
N GLN A 181 -1.02 -1.78 -6.67
CA GLN A 181 -1.95 -2.77 -7.21
C GLN A 181 -3.17 -2.10 -7.79
N ASN A 182 -3.79 -2.77 -8.76
CA ASN A 182 -5.13 -2.41 -9.19
C ASN A 182 -6.10 -2.55 -8.01
N VAL A 183 -7.00 -1.59 -7.89
CA VAL A 183 -8.14 -1.68 -6.97
C VAL A 183 -9.38 -1.92 -7.81
N THR A 184 -9.97 -3.10 -7.68
CA THR A 184 -11.12 -3.52 -8.49
C THR A 184 -12.34 -3.89 -7.66
N GLY A 185 -12.21 -3.91 -6.33
CA GLY A 185 -13.28 -4.29 -5.43
C GLY A 185 -14.50 -3.39 -5.57
N LYS A 186 -15.66 -3.98 -5.27
CA LYS A 186 -16.97 -3.34 -5.27
C LYS A 186 -17.67 -3.66 -3.95
N LEU A 187 -18.37 -2.69 -3.39
CA LEU A 187 -19.09 -2.88 -2.15
C LEU A 187 -20.13 -4.01 -2.28
N PRO A 188 -20.09 -5.06 -1.44
CA PRO A 188 -21.14 -6.07 -1.40
C PRO A 188 -22.35 -5.60 -0.58
N ILE A 189 -22.27 -4.44 0.07
CA ILE A 189 -23.33 -3.84 0.88
C ILE A 189 -23.53 -2.38 0.48
N SER A 190 -24.69 -1.80 0.78
CA SER A 190 -24.84 -0.35 0.72
C SER A 190 -24.25 0.29 1.99
N LEU A 191 -23.74 1.51 1.86
CA LEU A 191 -23.46 2.42 2.97
C LEU A 191 -24.60 3.45 2.99
N PRO A 192 -25.63 3.26 3.84
CA PRO A 192 -26.85 4.07 3.82
C PRO A 192 -26.55 5.57 3.83
N GLY A 193 -27.22 6.32 2.95
CA GLY A 193 -27.04 7.76 2.80
C GLY A 193 -25.75 8.20 2.10
N LEU A 194 -24.81 7.29 1.82
CA LEU A 194 -23.51 7.62 1.23
C LEU A 194 -23.28 6.95 -0.12
N HIS A 195 -23.42 5.62 -0.20
CA HIS A 195 -23.07 4.83 -1.40
C HIS A 195 -23.95 3.59 -1.56
N PRO A 196 -24.45 3.28 -2.78
CA PRO A 196 -25.18 2.06 -3.04
C PRO A 196 -24.27 0.81 -3.07
N ARG A 197 -24.88 -0.37 -2.93
CA ARG A 197 -24.21 -1.65 -3.21
C ARG A 197 -23.66 -1.64 -4.64
N GLY A 198 -22.49 -2.22 -4.84
CA GLY A 198 -21.78 -2.25 -6.12
C GLY A 198 -20.88 -1.03 -6.37
N THR A 199 -20.82 -0.06 -5.45
CA THR A 199 -19.90 1.07 -5.57
C THR A 199 -18.44 0.62 -5.49
N GLY A 200 -17.59 1.20 -6.33
CA GLY A 200 -16.14 1.12 -6.24
C GLY A 200 -15.51 1.87 -7.40
N LEU A 201 -14.75 2.93 -7.12
CA LEU A 201 -14.25 3.87 -8.13
C LEU A 201 -13.20 3.26 -9.05
N GLY A 202 -12.54 2.20 -8.58
CA GLY A 202 -11.45 1.57 -9.30
C GLY A 202 -10.17 2.40 -9.24
N LEU A 203 -9.03 1.73 -9.13
CA LEU A 203 -7.72 2.36 -9.34
C LEU A 203 -6.97 1.47 -10.32
N ASN A 204 -6.81 1.96 -11.55
CA ASN A 204 -6.16 1.20 -12.61
C ASN A 204 -4.76 1.72 -12.86
N LEU A 205 -3.86 0.77 -12.78
CA LEU A 205 -2.48 0.87 -13.16
C LEU A 205 -2.32 1.05 -14.66
N PRO A 206 -1.31 1.81 -15.12
CA PRO A 206 -1.00 1.87 -16.53
C PRO A 206 -0.59 0.48 -17.05
N THR A 207 -1.10 0.09 -18.22
CA THR A 207 -0.70 -1.17 -18.86
C THR A 207 0.71 -0.99 -19.41
N ALA A 208 1.65 -1.89 -19.11
CA ALA A 208 2.96 -1.82 -19.74
C ALA A 208 2.91 -2.32 -21.19
N ILE A 209 3.41 -1.51 -22.13
CA ILE A 209 3.61 -1.90 -23.53
C ILE A 209 4.97 -2.61 -23.67
N SER A 210 6.01 -2.07 -23.01
CA SER A 210 7.36 -2.63 -23.04
C SER A 210 8.08 -2.42 -21.72
N LEU A 211 8.73 -3.48 -21.25
CA LEU A 211 9.48 -3.52 -19.98
C LEU A 211 10.86 -4.14 -20.21
N PRO A 212 11.83 -3.31 -20.60
CA PRO A 212 13.17 -3.78 -20.87
C PRO A 212 13.80 -4.40 -19.62
N LYS A 213 14.53 -5.51 -19.81
CA LYS A 213 15.21 -6.20 -18.72
C LYS A 213 16.55 -5.51 -18.43
N PRO A 214 16.87 -5.16 -17.17
CA PRO A 214 18.17 -4.57 -16.85
C PRO A 214 19.27 -5.62 -17.01
N PRO A 215 20.42 -5.27 -17.60
CA PRO A 215 21.57 -6.17 -17.64
C PRO A 215 22.12 -6.40 -16.23
N PHE A 216 22.63 -7.61 -15.97
CA PHE A 216 23.22 -7.97 -14.68
C PHE A 216 24.73 -7.66 -14.64
N PRO A 217 25.18 -6.67 -13.86
CA PRO A 217 26.57 -6.22 -13.92
C PRO A 217 27.55 -7.30 -13.49
N PRO A 218 28.74 -7.41 -14.14
CA PRO A 218 29.79 -8.31 -13.70
C PRO A 218 30.17 -8.11 -12.22
N ALA A 219 30.23 -6.85 -11.75
CA ALA A 219 30.50 -6.52 -10.35
C ALA A 219 29.43 -7.07 -9.39
N ALA A 220 28.15 -6.97 -9.75
CA ALA A 220 27.05 -7.55 -8.98
C ALA A 220 27.16 -9.09 -8.93
N ARG A 221 27.63 -9.70 -10.03
CA ARG A 221 27.87 -11.15 -10.15
C ARG A 221 28.99 -11.63 -9.23
N ALA A 222 30.09 -10.88 -9.17
CA ALA A 222 31.24 -11.21 -8.33
C ALA A 222 30.88 -11.28 -6.84
N VAL A 223 29.94 -10.43 -6.39
CA VAL A 223 29.51 -10.37 -4.98
C VAL A 223 28.16 -11.04 -4.72
N ARG A 224 27.60 -11.75 -5.72
CA ARG A 224 26.26 -12.38 -5.65
C ARG A 224 25.18 -11.41 -5.18
N ALA A 225 25.19 -10.17 -5.64
CA ALA A 225 24.17 -9.19 -5.27
C ALA A 225 22.79 -9.65 -5.76
N PHE A 226 21.82 -9.71 -4.87
CA PHE A 226 20.44 -10.07 -5.17
C PHE A 226 19.46 -9.12 -4.47
N GLY A 227 18.17 -9.30 -4.73
CA GLY A 227 17.08 -8.58 -4.09
C GLY A 227 16.31 -7.67 -5.03
N ASP A 228 15.32 -7.00 -4.47
CA ASP A 228 14.42 -6.11 -5.21
C ASP A 228 15.05 -4.71 -5.30
N VAL A 229 15.00 -4.13 -6.50
CA VAL A 229 15.31 -2.71 -6.75
C VAL A 229 14.02 -2.02 -7.13
N LEU A 230 13.57 -1.09 -6.28
CA LEU A 230 12.43 -0.23 -6.54
C LEU A 230 12.91 1.02 -7.28
N VAL A 231 12.37 1.29 -8.47
CA VAL A 231 12.69 2.46 -9.29
C VAL A 231 11.46 3.34 -9.46
N ASP A 232 11.45 4.57 -8.91
CA ASP A 232 10.41 5.58 -9.17
C ASP A 232 10.52 6.09 -10.61
N VAL A 233 9.38 6.15 -11.29
CA VAL A 233 9.23 6.39 -12.72
C VAL A 233 8.12 7.39 -12.94
N ARG A 234 8.43 8.49 -13.62
CA ARG A 234 7.42 9.47 -14.05
C ARG A 234 7.10 9.26 -15.51
N LEU A 235 5.82 9.17 -15.83
CA LEU A 235 5.30 9.03 -17.18
C LEU A 235 4.78 10.38 -17.69
N ASP A 236 4.99 10.66 -18.97
CA ASP A 236 4.26 11.72 -19.68
C ASP A 236 2.84 11.25 -20.07
N LEU A 237 2.11 12.13 -20.77
CA LEU A 237 0.74 11.87 -21.22
C LEU A 237 0.65 10.73 -22.26
N ASP A 238 1.76 10.45 -22.96
CA ASP A 238 1.87 9.39 -23.97
C ASP A 238 2.36 8.05 -23.37
N GLY A 239 2.57 8.00 -22.05
CA GLY A 239 3.06 6.81 -21.37
C GLY A 239 4.54 6.51 -21.58
N LYS A 240 5.33 7.52 -21.99
CA LYS A 240 6.79 7.46 -22.03
C LYS A 240 7.40 7.91 -20.71
N VAL A 241 8.46 7.23 -20.30
CA VAL A 241 9.20 7.55 -19.08
C VAL A 241 10.03 8.81 -19.25
N ILE A 242 9.78 9.81 -18.41
CA ILE A 242 10.50 11.10 -18.37
C ILE A 242 11.50 11.19 -17.21
N SER A 243 11.33 10.41 -16.14
CA SER A 243 12.35 10.23 -15.08
C SER A 243 12.33 8.81 -14.55
N ALA A 244 13.49 8.28 -14.15
CA ALA A 244 13.60 7.00 -13.45
C ALA A 244 14.73 7.04 -12.41
N GLU A 245 14.44 6.76 -11.14
CA GLU A 245 15.39 6.83 -10.00
C GLU A 245 15.22 5.66 -9.03
N ALA A 246 16.30 4.96 -8.70
CA ALA A 246 16.25 3.83 -7.78
C ALA A 246 16.18 4.28 -6.32
N LEU A 247 15.09 3.92 -5.64
CA LEU A 247 14.84 4.28 -4.24
C LEU A 247 15.49 3.32 -3.25
N THR A 248 15.49 2.03 -3.59
CA THR A 248 16.00 0.95 -2.73
C THR A 248 16.80 -0.06 -3.56
N GLY A 249 17.31 -1.10 -2.89
CA GLY A 249 18.05 -2.20 -3.53
C GLY A 249 19.57 -2.03 -3.46
N HIS A 250 20.29 -3.09 -3.87
CA HIS A 250 21.75 -3.15 -3.78
C HIS A 250 22.40 -2.08 -4.69
N PRO A 251 23.42 -1.32 -4.23
CA PRO A 251 24.03 -0.23 -5.00
C PRO A 251 24.48 -0.63 -6.41
N LEU A 252 25.00 -1.85 -6.57
CA LEU A 252 25.44 -2.39 -7.87
C LEU A 252 24.30 -2.70 -8.85
N LEU A 253 23.05 -2.82 -8.39
CA LEU A 253 21.90 -3.17 -9.23
C LEU A 253 21.09 -1.93 -9.66
N ARG A 254 21.11 -0.86 -8.85
CA ARG A 254 20.30 0.36 -9.03
C ARG A 254 20.42 0.99 -10.42
N ARG A 255 21.65 1.27 -10.87
CA ARG A 255 21.86 2.01 -12.12
C ARG A 255 21.33 1.29 -13.36
N ASN A 256 21.40 -0.04 -13.37
CA ASN A 256 20.92 -0.83 -14.50
C ASN A 256 19.39 -0.92 -14.51
N ALA A 257 18.77 -1.03 -13.33
CA ALA A 257 17.34 -0.94 -13.17
C ALA A 257 16.80 0.44 -13.63
N GLU A 258 17.45 1.54 -13.25
CA GLU A 258 17.10 2.89 -13.72
C GLU A 258 17.17 3.01 -15.25
N ASN A 259 18.25 2.54 -15.86
CA ASN A 259 18.43 2.62 -17.30
C ASN A 259 17.37 1.81 -18.05
N ALA A 260 17.03 0.61 -17.55
CA ALA A 260 15.96 -0.20 -18.09
C ALA A 260 14.58 0.45 -17.92
N ALA A 261 14.35 1.12 -16.80
CA ALA A 261 13.11 1.85 -16.55
C ALA A 261 12.94 3.03 -17.51
N LYS A 262 14.01 3.80 -17.82
CA LYS A 262 13.95 4.95 -18.76
C LYS A 262 13.48 4.60 -20.16
N ILE A 263 13.70 3.36 -20.60
CA ILE A 263 13.31 2.89 -21.93
C ILE A 263 11.97 2.13 -21.93
N ALA A 264 11.31 2.01 -20.78
CA ALA A 264 9.98 1.41 -20.69
C ALA A 264 8.90 2.26 -21.38
N ARG A 265 7.80 1.60 -21.74
CA ARG A 265 6.63 2.21 -22.40
C ARG A 265 5.34 1.68 -21.79
N PHE A 266 4.36 2.57 -21.66
CA PHE A 266 3.07 2.28 -21.03
C PHE A 266 1.92 2.80 -21.89
N GLU A 267 0.77 2.13 -21.79
CA GLU A 267 -0.50 2.54 -22.36
C GLU A 267 -1.24 3.40 -21.32
N MET A 268 -1.64 4.60 -21.74
CA MET A 268 -2.41 5.53 -20.91
C MET A 268 -3.88 5.46 -21.31
N LYS A 269 -4.73 4.90 -20.44
CA LYS A 269 -6.18 4.75 -20.68
C LYS A 269 -7.04 5.93 -20.19
N SER A 270 -6.44 7.09 -19.87
CA SER A 270 -7.18 8.28 -19.47
C SER A 270 -6.44 9.56 -19.81
N GLU A 271 -7.15 10.54 -20.36
CA GLU A 271 -6.68 11.93 -20.42
C GLU A 271 -6.52 12.47 -18.99
N GLY A 272 -5.33 13.00 -18.68
CA GLY A 272 -5.10 13.72 -17.43
C GLY A 272 -3.82 13.33 -16.72
N ASN A 273 -2.88 14.28 -16.76
CA ASN A 273 -1.63 14.42 -15.99
C ASN A 273 -0.61 13.28 -16.06
N SER A 274 0.67 13.70 -15.96
CA SER A 274 1.80 12.79 -15.74
C SER A 274 1.53 11.88 -14.55
N ARG A 275 1.76 10.58 -14.72
CA ARG A 275 1.59 9.59 -13.64
C ARG A 275 2.95 9.17 -13.12
N ASN A 276 3.08 9.11 -11.81
CA ASN A 276 4.20 8.41 -11.20
C ASN A 276 3.83 6.97 -10.93
N ILE A 277 4.78 6.08 -11.19
CA ILE A 277 4.76 4.65 -10.90
C ILE A 277 6.13 4.22 -10.39
N VAL A 278 6.25 3.04 -9.81
CA VAL A 278 7.54 2.41 -9.53
C VAL A 278 7.59 1.11 -10.28
N LEU A 279 8.78 0.74 -10.71
CA LEU A 279 9.07 -0.56 -11.25
C LEU A 279 9.90 -1.34 -10.23
N ILE A 280 9.47 -2.58 -9.94
CA ILE A 280 10.26 -3.50 -9.13
C ILE A 280 11.04 -4.41 -10.05
N TYR A 281 12.36 -4.29 -10.00
CA TYR A 281 13.26 -5.23 -10.63
C TYR A 281 13.74 -6.24 -9.58
N ARG A 282 13.26 -7.48 -9.68
CA ARG A 282 13.67 -8.57 -8.79
C ARG A 282 14.88 -9.29 -9.36
N PHE A 283 16.01 -9.15 -8.68
CA PHE A 283 17.24 -9.86 -8.98
C PHE A 283 17.33 -11.11 -8.11
N LEU A 284 17.16 -12.29 -8.70
CA LEU A 284 17.19 -13.55 -7.99
C LEU A 284 18.61 -14.11 -7.90
N GLU A 285 18.95 -14.67 -6.73
CA GLU A 285 20.14 -15.51 -6.60
C GLU A 285 19.87 -16.86 -7.29
N LYS A 286 20.85 -17.34 -8.05
CA LYS A 286 20.73 -18.58 -8.82
C LYS A 286 20.95 -19.80 -7.91
N GLU A 287 19.98 -20.15 -7.05
CA GLU A 287 19.96 -21.47 -6.42
C GLU A 287 19.31 -22.49 -7.37
N ASN A 288 20.08 -23.51 -7.77
CA ASN A 288 19.66 -24.67 -8.58
C ASN A 288 19.24 -24.44 -10.04
N ALA A 289 20.02 -23.67 -10.81
CA ALA A 289 20.01 -23.86 -12.27
C ALA A 289 20.90 -25.04 -12.66
N ALA A 290 20.32 -26.25 -12.64
CA ALA A 290 20.95 -27.39 -13.30
C ALA A 290 21.17 -27.04 -14.79
N LYS A 291 22.45 -27.10 -15.21
CA LYS A 291 23.05 -26.77 -16.52
C LYS A 291 23.43 -25.30 -16.80
N PRO A 292 24.72 -25.04 -17.09
CA PRO A 292 25.19 -23.78 -17.66
C PRO A 292 25.23 -23.90 -19.19
N CYS A 293 24.10 -23.74 -19.87
CA CYS A 293 24.11 -23.51 -21.33
C CYS A 293 23.11 -22.42 -21.69
N CYS A 294 23.67 -21.33 -22.22
CA CYS A 294 23.07 -20.19 -22.95
C CYS A 294 21.93 -19.40 -22.26
N ASP A 295 22.25 -18.18 -21.84
CA ASP A 295 21.38 -16.98 -21.71
C ASP A 295 20.05 -17.04 -20.94
N SER A 296 19.83 -18.04 -20.08
CA SER A 296 18.70 -18.02 -19.14
C SER A 296 19.05 -17.31 -17.83
N PHE A 297 18.90 -15.98 -17.82
CA PHE A 297 18.96 -15.18 -16.59
C PHE A 297 17.59 -15.19 -15.86
N PRO A 298 17.51 -15.58 -14.56
CA PRO A 298 16.25 -15.65 -13.83
C PRO A 298 15.88 -14.28 -13.25
N PHE A 299 15.23 -13.43 -14.04
CA PHE A 299 14.59 -12.21 -13.54
C PHE A 299 13.09 -12.32 -13.67
N LEU A 300 12.38 -12.18 -12.56
CA LEU A 300 10.95 -11.91 -12.57
C LEU A 300 10.80 -10.38 -12.62
N ILE A 301 10.38 -9.85 -13.77
CA ILE A 301 9.99 -8.44 -13.85
C ILE A 301 8.52 -8.39 -13.47
N SER A 302 8.24 -7.91 -12.26
CA SER A 302 6.89 -7.56 -11.88
C SER A 302 6.75 -6.07 -12.04
N VAL A 303 5.93 -5.65 -13.01
CA VAL A 303 5.36 -4.31 -12.97
C VAL A 303 4.32 -4.35 -11.88
N VAL A 304 4.78 -4.03 -10.70
CA VAL A 304 3.95 -3.60 -9.59
C VAL A 304 4.10 -2.09 -9.70
N PRO A 305 3.15 -1.34 -10.26
CA PRO A 305 3.26 0.11 -10.39
C PRO A 305 3.09 0.69 -8.99
N GLU A 306 4.15 0.65 -8.22
CA GLU A 306 4.15 1.16 -6.88
C GLU A 306 4.30 2.66 -7.01
N ASN A 307 3.25 3.44 -6.90
CA ASN A 307 3.39 4.89 -6.97
C ASN A 307 4.11 5.36 -5.71
N ILE A 308 5.41 5.59 -5.85
CA ILE A 308 6.24 6.00 -4.76
C ILE A 308 7.24 7.10 -5.17
N TRP A 309 6.90 8.33 -4.78
CA TRP A 309 7.75 9.52 -4.85
C TRP A 309 8.86 9.51 -3.76
N ILE A 310 10.09 9.92 -4.04
CA ILE A 310 10.98 10.47 -2.99
C ILE A 310 11.62 11.73 -3.57
N ASN A 311 11.12 12.91 -3.21
CA ASN A 311 11.92 14.13 -3.34
C ASN A 311 13.05 14.08 -2.32
N THR A 312 14.21 13.63 -2.75
CA THR A 312 15.46 14.10 -2.16
C THR A 312 15.76 15.44 -2.80
N LEU A 313 15.56 16.51 -2.03
CA LEU A 313 16.04 17.86 -2.35
C LEU A 313 17.45 17.76 -2.92
N ARG A 314 17.63 18.21 -4.18
CA ARG A 314 18.95 18.59 -4.66
C ARG A 314 19.40 19.80 -3.84
N SER A 315 20.54 19.66 -3.18
CA SER A 315 21.34 20.77 -2.69
C SER A 315 21.62 21.75 -3.82
N ASN A 316 21.59 23.06 -3.53
CA ASN A 316 22.64 23.98 -3.94
C ASN A 316 22.58 25.26 -3.10
N SER A 317 23.79 25.70 -2.71
CA SER A 317 24.23 26.83 -1.86
C SER A 317 23.84 26.77 -0.39
#